data_AF-A0A0J8QWA1-F1
#
_entry.id   AF-A0A0J8QWA1-F1
#
_cell.length_a   1.000
_cell.length_b   1.000
_cell.length_c   1.000
_cell.angle_alpha   90.00
_cell.angle_beta   90.00
_cell.angle_gamma   90.00
#
_symmetry.space_group_name_H-M   'P 1'
#
loop_
_entity.id
_entity.type
_entity.pdbx_description
1 polymer ?
#
loop_
_entity_poly.entity_id
_entity_poly.type
_entity_poly.pdbx_seq_one_letter_code
_entity_poly.pdbx_strand_id
1 'polypeptide(L)'
;MAIGKSREELENEIKGLERQLEKAMTLLNRQNEGSLQVADVNSNDFIPSMSSSHSLFLLSDSALPLGSFAYSSGLESYILHNKPLPPNTSLLGSFYDFLRLSISSIASTTLPYVLKSHRYPDHLETLDNDLDASTPCCVGRRASVAQGMALLVVWERSFKASYGAASFTNNAGGETTRDRPSAHAQLASAALHSFSELLKQPSADGDEDLLNGIRTAISDLFGAWFAPLWE
;
A
#
# COMPACT_ATOMS: atom_id res chain seq x y z
N MET A 1 14.36 -50.26 33.48
CA MET A 1 15.23 -49.76 34.57
C MET A 1 15.88 -48.49 34.04
N ALA A 2 15.26 -47.33 34.28
CA ALA A 2 15.74 -46.06 33.76
C ALA A 2 16.84 -45.53 34.70
N ILE A 3 18.08 -45.52 34.21
CA ILE A 3 19.21 -44.96 34.94
C ILE A 3 19.07 -43.44 34.85
N GLY A 4 18.49 -42.84 35.89
CA GLY A 4 18.48 -41.39 36.05
C GLY A 4 19.93 -40.93 36.18
N LYS A 5 20.32 -39.91 35.39
CA LYS A 5 21.65 -39.29 35.48
C LYS A 5 21.99 -39.00 36.94
N SER A 6 23.20 -39.36 37.35
CA SER A 6 23.65 -39.13 38.72
C SER A 6 23.67 -37.62 39.01
N ARG A 7 23.42 -37.22 40.26
CA ARG A 7 23.41 -35.81 40.65
C ARG A 7 24.71 -35.08 40.28
N GLU A 8 25.84 -35.78 40.37
CA GLU A 8 27.15 -35.27 40.00
C GLU A 8 27.30 -35.05 38.48
N GLU A 9 26.64 -35.87 37.65
CA GLU A 9 26.63 -35.69 36.19
C GLU A 9 25.84 -34.44 35.82
N LEU A 10 24.70 -34.20 36.48
CA LEU A 10 23.90 -33.00 36.29
C LEU A 10 24.65 -31.73 36.73
N GLU A 11 25.37 -31.77 37.85
CA GLU A 11 26.17 -30.64 38.32
C GLU A 11 27.34 -30.31 37.37
N ASN A 12 27.97 -31.34 36.77
CA ASN A 12 29.00 -31.16 35.76
C ASN A 12 28.44 -30.61 34.43
N GLU A 13 27.24 -31.06 34.05
CA GLU A 13 26.52 -30.56 32.87
C GLU A 13 26.16 -29.08 33.04
N ILE A 14 25.67 -28.68 34.22
CA ILE A 14 25.37 -27.28 34.55
C ILE A 14 26.63 -26.41 34.44
N LYS A 15 27.76 -26.84 35.02
CA LYS A 15 29.04 -26.11 34.90
C LYS A 15 29.51 -26.00 33.45
N GLY A 16 29.24 -27.02 32.63
CA GLY A 16 29.51 -26.98 31.19
C GLY A 16 28.67 -25.92 30.47
N LEU A 17 27.38 -25.88 30.77
CA LEU A 17 26.43 -24.91 30.20
C LEU A 17 26.75 -23.48 30.63
N GLU A 18 27.15 -23.25 31.88
CA GLU A 18 27.57 -21.92 32.36
C GLU A 18 28.79 -21.40 31.59
N ARG A 19 29.80 -22.24 31.34
CA ARG A 19 30.95 -21.89 30.49
C ARG A 19 30.55 -21.58 29.06
N GLN A 20 29.58 -22.32 28.50
CA GLN A 20 29.06 -22.04 27.15
C GLN A 20 28.32 -20.70 27.10
N LEU A 21 27.57 -20.37 28.15
CA LEU A 21 26.83 -19.12 28.26
C LEU A 21 27.79 -17.93 28.36
N GLU A 22 28.82 -18.03 29.19
CA GLU A 22 29.86 -16.99 29.31
C GLU A 22 30.60 -16.78 27.98
N LYS A 23 30.91 -17.87 27.27
CA LYS A 23 31.49 -17.80 25.92
C LYS A 23 30.53 -17.15 24.91
N ALA A 24 29.23 -17.43 24.99
CA ALA A 24 28.24 -16.80 24.11
C ALA A 24 28.06 -15.30 24.42
N MET A 25 28.03 -14.92 25.70
CA MET A 25 27.94 -13.53 26.14
C MET A 25 29.16 -12.71 25.71
N THR A 26 30.37 -13.25 25.84
CA THR A 26 31.59 -12.56 25.39
C THR A 26 31.60 -12.36 23.87
N LEU A 27 31.10 -13.32 23.09
CA LEU A 27 30.93 -13.15 21.64
C LEU A 27 29.90 -12.08 21.30
N LEU A 28 28.76 -12.04 22.02
CA LEU A 28 27.72 -11.03 21.82
C LEU A 28 28.23 -9.63 22.18
N ASN A 29 28.94 -9.47 23.29
CA ASN A 29 29.51 -8.19 23.70
C ASN A 29 30.56 -7.69 22.69
N ARG A 30 31.37 -8.61 22.14
CA ARG A 30 32.32 -8.28 21.06
C ARG A 30 31.64 -7.83 19.77
N GLN A 31 30.46 -8.38 19.45
CA GLN A 31 29.65 -7.95 18.31
C GLN A 31 29.04 -6.56 18.56
N ASN A 32 28.65 -6.27 19.79
CA ASN A 32 28.13 -4.96 20.19
C ASN A 32 29.22 -3.88 20.15
N GLU A 33 30.44 -4.19 20.62
CA GLU A 33 31.60 -3.26 20.56
C GLU A 33 32.15 -3.08 19.14
N GLY A 34 32.04 -4.09 18.27
CA GLY A 34 32.38 -4.00 16.84
C GLY A 34 31.42 -3.15 16.00
N SER A 35 30.27 -2.75 16.56
CA SER A 35 29.25 -1.94 15.87
C SER A 35 29.45 -0.42 16.00
N LEU A 36 30.55 0.04 16.61
CA LEU A 36 30.79 1.47 16.86
C LEU A 36 31.59 2.22 15.77
N GLN A 37 31.85 1.64 14.59
CA GLN A 37 32.44 2.37 13.44
C GLN A 37 31.88 1.97 12.07
N VAL A 38 30.56 1.96 11.93
CA VAL A 38 29.91 2.09 10.63
C VAL A 38 28.98 3.30 10.71
N ALA A 39 29.20 4.25 9.80
CA ALA A 39 28.48 5.51 9.69
C ALA A 39 26.97 5.34 9.87
N ASP A 40 26.37 6.27 10.62
CA ASP A 40 24.93 6.44 10.86
C ASP A 40 24.12 6.33 9.56
N VAL A 41 23.61 5.14 9.30
CA VAL A 41 22.37 4.95 8.55
C VAL A 41 21.38 4.45 9.59
N ASN A 42 20.66 5.40 10.22
CA ASN A 42 19.56 5.13 11.14
C ASN A 42 18.60 4.12 10.51
N SER A 43 18.78 2.86 10.85
CA SER A 43 17.95 1.75 10.39
C SER A 43 16.70 1.57 11.28
N ASN A 44 16.52 2.47 12.25
CA ASN A 44 15.34 2.57 13.10
C ASN A 44 14.19 3.40 12.48
N ASP A 45 14.41 4.05 11.33
CA ASP A 45 13.34 4.79 10.62
C ASP A 45 12.40 3.87 9.80
N PHE A 46 12.65 2.56 9.81
CA PHE A 46 11.90 1.58 9.00
C PHE A 46 11.01 0.63 9.82
N ILE A 47 10.77 0.90 11.10
CA ILE A 47 9.59 0.33 11.77
C ILE A 47 8.48 1.35 11.59
N PRO A 48 7.56 1.15 10.63
CA PRO A 48 6.39 2.00 10.55
C PRO A 48 5.70 1.86 11.91
N SER A 49 5.43 2.99 12.58
CA SER A 49 4.54 3.04 13.76
C SER A 49 3.40 2.06 13.53
N MET A 50 3.05 1.20 14.50
CA MET A 50 2.04 0.14 14.31
C MET A 50 0.74 0.65 13.66
N SER A 51 0.42 1.94 13.85
CA SER A 51 -0.67 2.66 13.19
C SER A 51 -0.53 2.78 11.65
N SER A 52 0.68 3.06 11.15
CA SER A 52 0.98 3.13 9.72
C SER A 52 1.00 1.75 9.05
N SER A 53 1.54 0.72 9.71
CA SER A 53 1.47 -0.66 9.21
C SER A 53 0.04 -1.18 9.12
N HIS A 54 -0.80 -0.87 10.12
CA HIS A 54 -2.21 -1.24 10.09
C HIS A 54 -2.97 -0.58 8.93
N SER A 55 -2.69 0.69 8.66
CA SER A 55 -3.28 1.43 7.54
C SER A 55 -2.92 0.80 6.20
N LEU A 56 -1.67 0.37 6.02
CA LEU A 56 -1.24 -0.32 4.80
C LEU A 56 -1.92 -1.68 4.61
N PHE A 57 -2.08 -2.45 5.69
CA PHE A 57 -2.82 -3.72 5.61
C PHE A 57 -4.29 -3.49 5.24
N LEU A 58 -4.93 -2.48 5.84
CA LEU A 58 -6.29 -2.10 5.50
C LEU A 58 -6.40 -1.66 4.04
N LEU A 59 -5.44 -0.86 3.54
CA LEU A 59 -5.39 -0.42 2.14
C LEU A 59 -5.07 -1.56 1.15
N SER A 60 -4.41 -2.62 1.60
CA SER A 60 -4.14 -3.81 0.78
C SER A 60 -5.26 -4.85 0.80
N ASP A 61 -6.28 -4.66 1.63
CA ASP A 61 -7.36 -5.62 1.78
C ASP A 61 -8.29 -5.59 0.56
N SER A 62 -8.50 -6.76 -0.03
CA SER A 62 -9.47 -6.98 -1.12
C SER A 62 -10.91 -6.64 -0.74
N ALA A 63 -11.24 -6.56 0.55
CA ALA A 63 -12.56 -6.22 1.05
C ALA A 63 -12.82 -4.71 1.14
N LEU A 64 -11.88 -3.85 0.72
CA LEU A 64 -12.13 -2.41 0.68
C LEU A 64 -13.25 -2.07 -0.31
N PRO A 65 -14.12 -1.11 0.04
CA PRO A 65 -15.23 -0.68 -0.81
C PRO A 65 -14.75 0.26 -1.94
N LEU A 66 -13.72 -0.14 -2.68
CA LEU A 66 -13.20 0.60 -3.85
C LEU A 66 -13.94 0.22 -5.14
N GLY A 67 -14.82 -0.79 -5.07
CA GLY A 67 -15.33 -1.52 -6.23
C GLY A 67 -14.43 -2.72 -6.53
N SER A 68 -15.01 -3.75 -7.14
CA SER A 68 -14.24 -4.93 -7.58
C SER A 68 -13.09 -4.51 -8.51
N PHE A 69 -12.05 -5.34 -8.63
CA PHE A 69 -11.03 -5.20 -9.67
C PHE A 69 -11.70 -5.38 -11.04
N ALA A 70 -12.32 -4.31 -11.53
CA ALA A 70 -13.23 -4.33 -12.67
C ALA A 70 -12.50 -4.56 -14.02
N TYR A 71 -11.18 -4.74 -13.99
CA TYR A 71 -10.38 -4.90 -15.19
C TYR A 71 -9.44 -6.11 -15.07
N SER A 72 -9.79 -7.19 -15.77
CA SER A 72 -9.00 -8.42 -15.88
C SER A 72 -7.71 -8.27 -16.70
N SER A 73 -7.32 -7.03 -17.04
CA SER A 73 -6.15 -6.72 -17.89
C SER A 73 -6.13 -7.46 -19.22
N GLY A 74 -7.29 -7.86 -19.74
CA GLY A 74 -7.42 -8.59 -21.00
C GLY A 74 -7.05 -10.07 -20.93
N LEU A 75 -7.05 -10.69 -19.75
CA LEU A 75 -6.74 -12.12 -19.58
C LEU A 75 -7.60 -13.02 -20.48
N GLU A 76 -8.90 -12.73 -20.58
CA GLU A 76 -9.82 -13.49 -21.44
C GLU A 76 -9.42 -13.40 -22.92
N SER A 77 -9.13 -12.19 -23.40
CA SER A 77 -8.64 -11.97 -24.76
C SER A 77 -7.30 -12.67 -24.99
N TYR A 78 -6.38 -12.61 -24.02
CA TYR A 78 -5.10 -13.31 -24.10
C TYR A 78 -5.29 -14.82 -24.24
N ILE A 79 -6.18 -15.43 -23.45
CA ILE A 79 -6.46 -16.87 -23.54
C ILE A 79 -7.07 -17.22 -24.91
N LEU A 80 -7.99 -16.41 -25.42
CA LEU A 80 -8.63 -16.64 -26.72
C LEU A 80 -7.64 -16.52 -27.88
N HIS A 81 -6.75 -15.53 -27.87
CA HIS A 81 -5.79 -15.30 -28.94
C HIS A 81 -4.60 -16.26 -28.94
N ASN A 82 -4.25 -16.85 -27.80
CA ASN A 82 -3.17 -17.84 -27.71
C ASN A 82 -3.65 -19.28 -27.97
N LYS A 83 -4.90 -19.46 -28.41
CA LYS A 83 -5.45 -20.76 -28.81
C LYS A 83 -5.33 -20.96 -30.33
N PRO A 84 -4.79 -22.09 -30.82
CA PRO A 84 -4.29 -23.26 -30.08
C PRO A 84 -2.91 -23.01 -29.44
N LEU A 85 -2.74 -23.53 -28.22
CA LEU A 85 -1.46 -23.40 -27.52
C LEU A 85 -0.36 -24.18 -28.27
N PRO A 86 0.88 -23.65 -28.31
CA PRO A 86 2.03 -24.40 -28.77
C PRO A 86 2.14 -25.78 -28.10
N PRO A 87 2.68 -26.80 -28.81
CA PRO A 87 2.70 -28.19 -28.34
C PRO A 87 3.48 -28.41 -27.04
N ASN A 88 4.37 -27.48 -26.65
CA ASN A 88 5.17 -27.55 -25.43
C ASN A 88 4.69 -26.60 -24.30
N THR A 89 3.60 -25.87 -24.50
CA THR A 89 3.10 -24.91 -23.52
C THR A 89 1.83 -25.41 -22.86
N SER A 90 1.83 -25.53 -21.53
CA SER A 90 0.61 -25.79 -20.76
C SER A 90 -0.21 -24.50 -20.61
N LEU A 91 -1.51 -24.64 -20.36
CA LEU A 91 -2.39 -23.50 -20.02
C LEU A 91 -1.85 -22.69 -18.83
N LEU A 92 -1.31 -23.40 -17.83
CA LEU A 92 -0.70 -22.78 -16.66
C LEU A 92 0.58 -22.02 -17.01
N GLY A 93 1.42 -22.54 -17.90
CA GLY A 93 2.60 -21.85 -18.41
C GLY A 93 2.24 -20.56 -19.13
N SER A 94 1.26 -20.61 -20.03
CA SER A 94 0.74 -19.43 -20.74
C SER A 94 0.16 -18.38 -19.78
N PHE A 95 -0.53 -18.83 -18.71
CA PHE A 95 -1.01 -17.95 -17.65
C PHE A 95 0.12 -17.28 -16.86
N TYR A 96 1.19 -18.01 -16.50
CA TYR A 96 2.35 -17.41 -15.84
C TYR A 96 3.06 -16.38 -16.73
N ASP A 97 3.13 -16.63 -18.03
CA ASP A 97 3.67 -15.65 -18.99
C ASP A 97 2.79 -14.38 -19.01
N PHE A 98 1.47 -14.53 -19.09
CA PHE A 98 0.54 -13.40 -18.98
C PHE A 98 0.72 -12.64 -17.67
N LEU A 99 0.77 -13.35 -16.53
CA LEU A 99 0.91 -12.73 -15.22
C LEU A 99 2.22 -11.95 -15.12
N ARG A 100 3.34 -12.53 -15.57
CA ARG A 100 4.65 -11.88 -15.56
C ARG A 100 4.66 -10.62 -16.42
N LEU A 101 4.10 -10.70 -17.62
CA LEU A 101 3.99 -9.56 -18.53
C LEU A 101 3.07 -8.48 -17.96
N SER A 102 1.95 -8.87 -17.36
CA SER A 102 1.00 -7.95 -16.74
C SER A 102 1.60 -7.22 -15.54
N ILE A 103 2.29 -7.94 -14.65
CA ILE A 103 3.01 -7.35 -13.51
C ILE A 103 4.13 -6.43 -14.01
N SER A 104 4.91 -6.85 -15.00
CA SER A 104 5.96 -6.01 -15.57
C SER A 104 5.39 -4.74 -16.20
N SER A 105 4.24 -4.85 -16.87
CA SER A 105 3.54 -3.71 -17.47
C SER A 105 3.10 -2.75 -16.37
N ILE A 106 2.31 -3.19 -15.40
CA ILE A 106 1.78 -2.31 -14.34
C ILE A 106 2.90 -1.70 -13.48
N ALA A 107 3.96 -2.45 -13.20
CA ALA A 107 5.12 -1.95 -12.48
C ALA A 107 5.88 -0.88 -13.28
N SER A 108 5.88 -0.96 -14.61
CA SER A 108 6.58 0.04 -15.44
C SER A 108 5.71 1.24 -15.77
N THR A 109 4.39 1.08 -15.83
CA THR A 109 3.46 2.14 -16.24
C THR A 109 2.83 2.90 -15.08
N THR A 110 2.53 2.24 -13.95
CA THR A 110 1.75 2.84 -12.85
C THR A 110 2.63 3.19 -11.65
N LEU A 111 3.57 2.31 -11.29
CA LEU A 111 4.43 2.52 -10.12
C LEU A 111 5.24 3.84 -10.16
N PRO A 112 5.80 4.29 -11.30
CA PRO A 112 6.51 5.56 -11.35
C PRO A 112 5.64 6.75 -10.99
N TYR A 113 4.36 6.74 -11.38
CA TYR A 113 3.40 7.79 -11.01
C TYR A 113 3.12 7.78 -9.51
N VAL A 114 2.88 6.60 -8.91
CA VAL A 114 2.65 6.46 -7.46
C VAL A 114 3.86 6.92 -6.65
N LEU A 115 5.07 6.56 -7.06
CA LEU A 115 6.29 6.97 -6.36
C LEU A 115 6.55 8.48 -6.51
N LYS A 116 6.28 9.03 -7.70
CA LYS A 116 6.47 10.46 -7.97
C LYS A 116 5.40 11.30 -7.27
N SER A 117 4.14 10.85 -7.19
CA SER A 117 3.08 11.53 -6.44
C SER A 117 3.31 11.45 -4.94
N HIS A 118 3.82 10.32 -4.42
CA HIS A 118 4.26 10.23 -3.03
C HIS A 118 5.38 11.24 -2.75
N ARG A 119 6.45 11.29 -3.55
CA ARG A 119 7.58 12.21 -3.31
C ARG A 119 7.23 13.69 -3.52
N TYR A 120 6.38 13.98 -4.50
CA TYR A 120 6.01 15.34 -4.92
C TYR A 120 4.47 15.48 -4.97
N PRO A 121 3.80 15.56 -3.82
CA PRO A 121 2.34 15.59 -3.76
C PRO A 121 1.73 16.82 -4.44
N ASP A 122 2.47 17.94 -4.55
CA ASP A 122 2.01 19.15 -5.23
C ASP A 122 1.74 18.96 -6.73
N HIS A 123 2.30 17.91 -7.35
CA HIS A 123 2.11 17.61 -8.76
C HIS A 123 1.01 16.57 -9.01
N LEU A 124 0.22 16.23 -7.99
CA LEU A 124 -0.78 15.16 -8.06
C LEU A 124 -1.75 15.33 -9.24
N GLU A 125 -2.26 16.55 -9.45
CA GLU A 125 -3.17 16.87 -10.56
C GLU A 125 -2.53 16.62 -11.92
N THR A 126 -1.31 17.11 -12.15
CA THR A 126 -0.60 16.93 -13.42
C THR A 126 -0.29 15.45 -13.67
N LEU A 127 0.15 14.72 -12.64
CA LEU A 127 0.44 13.29 -12.75
C LEU A 127 -0.81 12.46 -13.03
N ASP A 128 -1.95 12.82 -12.44
CA ASP A 128 -3.23 12.16 -12.68
C ASP A 128 -3.70 12.39 -14.12
N ASN A 129 -3.64 13.64 -14.60
CA ASN A 129 -3.96 13.98 -15.99
C ASN A 129 -3.06 13.24 -17.00
N ASP A 130 -1.75 13.14 -16.73
CA ASP A 130 -0.81 12.39 -17.57
C ASP A 130 -1.17 10.90 -17.61
N LEU A 131 -1.53 10.31 -16.45
CA LEU A 131 -1.91 8.91 -16.35
C LEU A 131 -3.26 8.63 -17.06
N ASP A 132 -4.26 9.52 -16.92
CA ASP A 132 -5.55 9.43 -17.62
C ASP A 132 -5.35 9.51 -19.15
N ALA A 133 -4.52 10.46 -19.61
CA ALA A 133 -4.17 10.60 -21.02
C ALA A 133 -3.49 9.34 -21.58
N SER A 134 -2.68 8.67 -20.76
CA SER A 134 -2.02 7.40 -21.12
C SER A 134 -2.91 6.16 -21.03
N THR A 135 -4.17 6.30 -20.61
CA THR A 135 -5.14 5.20 -20.49
C THR A 135 -6.17 5.26 -21.62
N PRO A 136 -5.92 4.64 -22.78
CA PRO A 136 -6.81 4.75 -23.95
C PRO A 136 -8.09 3.91 -23.82
N CYS A 137 -8.08 2.86 -23.00
CA CYS A 137 -9.25 2.01 -22.79
C CYS A 137 -10.29 2.76 -21.96
N CYS A 138 -11.44 3.11 -22.54
CA CYS A 138 -12.50 3.84 -21.85
C CYS A 138 -13.07 3.10 -20.63
N VAL A 139 -13.13 1.76 -20.67
CA VAL A 139 -13.55 0.93 -19.52
C VAL A 139 -12.49 0.99 -18.42
N GLY A 140 -11.21 0.81 -18.77
CA GLY A 140 -10.10 0.90 -17.82
C GLY A 140 -10.00 2.30 -17.20
N ARG A 141 -10.20 3.35 -18.01
CA ARG A 141 -10.23 4.74 -17.58
C ARG A 141 -11.36 5.00 -16.57
N ARG A 142 -12.60 4.62 -16.90
CA ARG A 142 -13.75 4.78 -16.01
C ARG A 142 -13.58 4.01 -14.70
N ALA A 143 -13.05 2.79 -14.76
CA ALA A 143 -12.74 2.00 -13.57
C ALA A 143 -11.68 2.68 -12.71
N SER A 144 -10.60 3.20 -13.31
CA SER A 144 -9.52 3.92 -12.61
C SER A 144 -10.05 5.16 -11.88
N VAL A 145 -10.86 5.98 -12.55
CA VAL A 145 -11.46 7.18 -11.95
C VAL A 145 -12.39 6.80 -10.79
N ALA A 146 -13.30 5.84 -10.99
CA ALA A 146 -14.23 5.41 -9.95
C ALA A 146 -13.51 4.85 -8.71
N GLN A 147 -12.47 4.02 -8.91
CA GLN A 147 -11.66 3.46 -7.82
C GLN A 147 -10.87 4.54 -7.08
N GLY A 148 -10.26 5.50 -7.80
CA GLY A 148 -9.54 6.63 -7.20
C GLY A 148 -10.46 7.53 -6.36
N MET A 149 -11.67 7.80 -6.85
CA MET A 149 -12.69 8.55 -6.11
C MET A 149 -13.13 7.84 -4.83
N ALA A 150 -13.40 6.53 -4.92
CA ALA A 150 -13.74 5.73 -3.75
C ALA A 150 -12.60 5.76 -2.71
N LEU A 151 -11.34 5.70 -3.16
CA LEU A 151 -10.18 5.79 -2.29
C LEU A 151 -10.06 7.16 -1.61
N LEU A 152 -10.31 8.26 -2.32
CA LEU A 152 -10.35 9.61 -1.74
C LEU A 152 -11.44 9.73 -0.67
N VAL A 153 -12.62 9.15 -0.89
CA VAL A 153 -13.70 9.14 0.11
C VAL A 153 -13.30 8.34 1.36
N VAL A 154 -12.68 7.17 1.18
CA VAL A 154 -12.14 6.37 2.30
C VAL A 154 -11.08 7.16 3.06
N TRP A 155 -10.19 7.87 2.35
CA TRP A 155 -9.20 8.75 2.96
C TRP A 155 -9.84 9.85 3.81
N GLU A 156 -10.81 10.59 3.25
CA GLU A 156 -11.48 11.69 3.95
C GLU A 156 -12.22 11.23 5.20
N ARG A 157 -12.84 10.04 5.16
CA ARG A 157 -13.65 9.49 6.27
C ARG A 157 -12.82 8.79 7.35
N SER A 158 -11.80 8.03 6.96
CA SER A 158 -11.13 7.07 7.86
C SER A 158 -9.71 7.47 8.25
N PHE A 159 -9.00 8.20 7.39
CA PHE A 159 -7.56 8.46 7.58
C PHE A 159 -7.26 9.93 7.90
N LYS A 160 -7.97 10.90 7.29
CA LYS A 160 -7.72 12.34 7.45
C LYS A 160 -7.62 12.79 8.92
N ALA A 161 -8.50 12.27 9.78
CA ALA A 161 -8.51 12.62 11.21
C ALA A 161 -7.25 12.14 11.95
N SER A 162 -6.79 10.92 11.66
CA SER A 162 -5.61 10.32 12.28
C SER A 162 -4.32 11.04 11.90
N TYR A 163 -4.23 11.57 10.68
CA TYR A 163 -3.07 12.34 10.21
C TYR A 163 -3.15 13.84 10.54
N GLY A 164 -4.34 14.39 10.78
CA GLY A 164 -4.55 15.80 11.17
C GLY A 164 -4.51 16.07 12.70
N ALA A 165 -4.93 15.10 13.52
CA ALA A 165 -5.03 15.25 14.99
C ALA A 165 -3.67 15.35 15.70
N ALA A 166 -2.56 14.99 15.04
CA ALA A 166 -1.22 15.11 15.59
C ALA A 166 -0.74 16.58 15.75
N SER A 167 -1.57 17.58 15.41
CA SER A 167 -1.26 19.01 15.54
C SER A 167 -1.82 19.72 16.79
N PHE A 168 -2.70 19.13 17.60
CA PHE A 168 -3.28 19.83 18.75
C PHE A 168 -3.51 18.95 19.99
N THR A 169 -2.46 18.74 20.78
CA THR A 169 -2.63 18.48 22.22
C THR A 169 -1.72 19.41 23.01
N ASN A 170 -2.20 20.62 23.27
CA ASN A 170 -1.70 21.41 24.41
C ASN A 170 -2.23 20.74 25.67
N ASN A 171 -1.43 19.87 26.30
CA ASN A 171 -1.63 19.51 27.69
C ASN A 171 -0.32 19.73 28.44
N ALA A 172 -0.39 20.65 29.40
CA ALA A 172 0.69 20.99 30.30
C ALA A 172 1.07 19.75 31.13
N GLY A 173 2.35 19.41 31.15
CA GLY A 173 2.95 18.45 32.08
C GLY A 173 2.84 16.99 31.67
N GLY A 174 3.83 16.51 30.93
CA GLY A 174 4.02 15.08 30.65
C GLY A 174 4.84 14.85 29.40
N GLU A 175 6.12 14.53 29.60
CA GLU A 175 7.06 14.13 28.57
C GLU A 175 6.50 12.91 27.82
N THR A 176 5.97 13.14 26.62
CA THR A 176 5.60 12.07 25.69
C THR A 176 6.01 12.56 24.31
N THR A 177 7.06 11.95 23.78
CA THR A 177 7.52 12.11 22.40
C THR A 177 6.39 11.67 21.47
N ARG A 178 5.45 12.58 21.20
CA ARG A 178 4.35 12.39 20.25
C ARG A 178 4.85 12.84 18.90
N ASP A 179 4.96 11.90 17.97
CA ASP A 179 5.41 12.12 16.61
C ASP A 179 4.57 13.20 15.93
N ARG A 180 5.16 14.39 15.77
CA ARG A 180 4.62 15.44 14.91
C ARG A 180 4.48 14.84 13.51
N PRO A 181 3.35 15.01 12.80
CA PRO A 181 3.21 14.47 11.46
C PRO A 181 4.30 15.12 10.60
N SER A 182 5.06 14.30 9.89
CA SER A 182 6.21 14.78 9.10
C SER A 182 5.76 15.91 8.17
N ALA A 183 6.63 16.88 7.91
CA ALA A 183 6.32 18.00 7.02
C ALA A 183 5.80 17.52 5.65
N HIS A 184 6.30 16.36 5.22
CA HIS A 184 5.85 15.65 4.02
C HIS A 184 4.40 15.15 4.11
N ALA A 185 3.99 14.54 5.22
CA ALA A 185 2.61 14.08 5.42
C ALA A 185 1.61 15.26 5.44
N GLN A 186 2.01 16.40 6.00
CA GLN A 186 1.19 17.62 6.00
C GLN A 186 1.00 18.14 4.57
N LEU A 187 2.10 18.25 3.80
CA LEU A 187 2.07 18.63 2.39
C LEU A 187 1.16 17.68 1.57
N ALA A 188 1.32 16.38 1.76
CA ALA A 188 0.51 15.36 1.09
C ALA A 188 -0.98 15.47 1.44
N SER A 189 -1.32 15.68 2.72
CA SER A 189 -2.72 15.85 3.14
C SER A 189 -3.35 17.13 2.57
N ALA A 190 -2.58 18.22 2.46
CA ALA A 190 -3.02 19.46 1.85
C ALA A 190 -3.22 19.33 0.34
N ALA A 191 -2.30 18.65 -0.36
CA ALA A 191 -2.43 18.37 -1.79
C ALA A 191 -3.65 17.49 -2.09
N LEU A 192 -3.88 16.42 -1.33
CA LEU A 192 -5.07 15.57 -1.45
C LEU A 192 -6.37 16.36 -1.21
N HIS A 193 -6.35 17.29 -0.24
CA HIS A 193 -7.49 18.17 0.01
C HIS A 193 -7.76 19.10 -1.18
N SER A 194 -6.72 19.76 -1.70
CA SER A 194 -6.83 20.63 -2.87
C SER A 194 -7.35 19.87 -4.08
N PHE A 195 -6.82 18.67 -4.33
CA PHE A 195 -7.22 17.81 -5.42
C PHE A 195 -8.69 17.34 -5.29
N SER A 196 -9.11 16.93 -4.10
CA SER A 196 -10.52 16.60 -3.82
C SER A 196 -11.46 17.77 -4.10
N GLU A 197 -11.07 19.00 -3.74
CA GLU A 197 -11.87 20.19 -4.03
C GLU A 197 -11.92 20.51 -5.53
N LEU A 198 -10.82 20.36 -6.27
CA LEU A 198 -10.81 20.49 -7.72
C LEU A 198 -11.78 19.51 -8.40
N LEU A 199 -11.79 18.25 -7.97
CA LEU A 199 -12.69 17.22 -8.50
C LEU A 199 -14.17 17.49 -8.21
N LYS A 200 -14.49 18.26 -7.17
CA LYS A 200 -15.87 18.66 -6.84
C LYS A 200 -16.36 19.86 -7.67
N GLN A 201 -15.45 20.65 -8.24
CA GLN A 201 -15.81 21.81 -9.04
C GLN A 201 -16.48 21.35 -10.36
N PRO A 202 -17.65 21.91 -10.72
CA PRO A 202 -18.24 21.64 -12.03
C PRO A 202 -17.34 22.24 -13.13
N SER A 203 -16.95 21.45 -14.12
CA SER A 203 -16.19 21.97 -15.26
C SER A 203 -17.05 23.00 -16.01
N ALA A 204 -16.46 24.15 -16.34
CA ALA A 204 -17.12 25.20 -17.09
C ALA A 204 -17.28 24.89 -18.59
N ASP A 205 -16.67 23.81 -19.08
CA ASP A 205 -16.81 23.32 -20.45
C ASP A 205 -17.87 22.19 -20.50
N GLY A 206 -18.77 22.32 -21.48
CA GLY A 206 -20.05 21.63 -21.60
C GLY A 206 -20.02 20.12 -21.90
N ASP A 207 -19.24 19.35 -21.15
CA ASP A 207 -19.35 17.88 -21.07
C ASP A 207 -20.26 17.48 -19.88
N GLU A 208 -21.45 18.09 -19.84
CA GLU A 208 -22.48 17.88 -18.81
C GLU A 208 -22.89 16.40 -18.68
N ASP A 209 -22.78 15.58 -19.74
CA ASP A 209 -23.22 14.19 -19.73
C ASP A 209 -22.27 13.23 -18.99
N LEU A 210 -20.95 13.50 -19.00
CA LEU A 210 -19.97 12.63 -18.33
C LEU A 210 -19.91 12.92 -16.82
N LEU A 211 -20.02 14.20 -16.45
CA LEU A 211 -20.00 14.65 -15.07
C LEU A 211 -21.36 14.50 -14.37
N ASN A 212 -22.48 14.66 -15.07
CA ASN A 212 -23.78 14.25 -14.53
C ASN A 212 -23.83 12.73 -14.34
N GLY A 213 -23.16 11.94 -15.19
CA GLY A 213 -22.95 10.51 -14.99
C GLY A 213 -22.13 10.17 -13.75
N ILE A 214 -21.12 10.98 -13.40
CA ILE A 214 -20.30 10.80 -12.19
C ILE A 214 -21.04 11.29 -10.94
N ARG A 215 -21.81 12.38 -11.03
CA ARG A 215 -22.68 12.86 -9.93
C ARG A 215 -23.84 11.92 -9.65
N THR A 216 -24.48 11.36 -10.69
CA THR A 216 -25.45 10.27 -10.52
C THR A 216 -24.78 9.00 -10.04
N ALA A 217 -23.55 8.67 -10.48
CA ALA A 217 -22.80 7.55 -9.90
C ALA A 217 -22.48 7.75 -8.41
N ILE A 218 -22.28 8.98 -7.92
CA ILE A 218 -22.10 9.26 -6.49
C ILE A 218 -23.42 9.12 -5.71
N SER A 219 -24.57 9.48 -6.30
CA SER A 219 -25.89 9.21 -5.68
C SER A 219 -26.31 7.75 -5.77
N ASP A 220 -25.94 7.07 -6.86
CA ASP A 220 -26.30 5.68 -7.19
C ASP A 220 -25.28 4.65 -6.65
N LEU A 221 -24.06 5.04 -6.29
CA LEU A 221 -23.09 4.19 -5.57
C LEU A 221 -23.65 3.75 -4.20
N PHE A 222 -24.54 4.56 -3.62
CA PHE A 222 -25.22 4.25 -2.38
C PHE A 222 -26.56 3.52 -2.58
N GLY A 223 -27.04 3.29 -3.82
CA GLY A 223 -28.39 2.76 -4.03
C GLY A 223 -28.65 1.83 -5.22
N ALA A 224 -27.95 1.93 -6.37
CA ALA A 224 -28.43 1.31 -7.61
C ALA A 224 -27.37 0.70 -8.56
N TRP A 225 -26.08 0.99 -8.42
CA TRP A 225 -25.10 0.58 -9.45
C TRP A 225 -24.61 -0.88 -9.39
N PHE A 226 -25.08 -1.67 -8.41
CA PHE A 226 -24.88 -3.12 -8.38
C PHE A 226 -25.93 -3.92 -9.16
N ALA A 227 -26.97 -3.28 -9.73
CA ALA A 227 -28.11 -4.00 -10.31
C ALA A 227 -27.97 -4.47 -11.78
N PRO A 228 -27.38 -3.74 -12.75
CA PRO A 228 -27.57 -4.11 -14.16
C PRO A 228 -26.38 -4.79 -14.85
N LEU A 229 -25.38 -5.32 -14.11
CA LEU A 229 -24.21 -5.97 -14.72
C LEU A 229 -24.00 -7.44 -14.34
N TRP A 230 -25.08 -8.10 -13.86
CA TRP A 230 -25.13 -9.56 -13.71
C TRP A 230 -26.46 -10.18 -14.19
N GLU A 231 -26.99 -9.68 -15.30
CA GLU A 231 -27.88 -10.47 -16.19
C GLU A 231 -27.28 -10.60 -17.59
#